data_AF-A0A212DXG6-F1
#
_entry.id   AF-A0A212DXG6-F1
#
_cell.length_a   1.000
_cell.length_b   1.000
_cell.length_c   1.000
_cell.angle_alpha   90.00
_cell.angle_beta   90.00
_cell.angle_gamma   90.00
#
_symmetry.space_group_name_H-M   'P 1'
#
loop_
_entity.id
_entity.type
_entity.pdbx_description
1 polymer ?
#
loop_
_entity_poly.entity_id
_entity_poly.type
_entity_poly.pdbx_seq_one_letter_code
_entity_poly.pdbx_strand_id
1 'polypeptide(L)'
;MLKLAIAICAKNGLRVKARRGHHIELIKKLSFYLNDAEIEILANEMRSKRNWDLYGGGALISSKDAEDYVKWVKEVFQSAEKYFS
;
A
#
# COMPACT_ATOMS: atom_id res chain seq x y z
N MET A 1 -2.15 -2.27 3.91
CA MET A 1 -1.16 -1.41 3.23
C MET A 1 -0.94 -0.05 3.88
N LEU A 2 -1.87 0.92 3.84
CA LEU A 2 -1.58 2.28 4.35
C LEU A 2 -1.19 2.32 5.84
N LYS A 3 -1.83 1.52 6.70
CA LYS A 3 -1.43 1.39 8.11
C LYS A 3 -0.03 0.81 8.29
N LEU A 4 0.37 -0.15 7.44
CA LEU A 4 1.71 -0.73 7.44
C LEU A 4 2.76 0.32 7.02
N ALA A 5 2.46 1.11 5.99
CA ALA A 5 3.30 2.23 5.57
C ALA A 5 3.46 3.28 6.69
N ILE A 6 2.39 3.61 7.40
CA ILE A 6 2.43 4.51 8.57
C ILE A 6 3.33 3.91 9.66
N ALA A 7 3.20 2.61 9.95
CA ALA A 7 4.02 1.93 10.93
C ALA A 7 5.51 1.93 10.54
N ILE A 8 5.84 1.72 9.27
CA ILE A 8 7.23 1.81 8.77
C ILE A 8 7.76 3.23 8.95
N CYS A 9 6.99 4.25 8.60
CA CYS A 9 7.40 5.63 8.82
C CYS A 9 7.66 5.88 10.31
N ALA A 10 6.78 5.41 11.19
CA ALA A 10 6.94 5.55 12.63
C ALA A 10 8.20 4.85 13.17
N LYS A 11 8.50 3.61 12.74
CA LYS A 11 9.75 2.90 13.10
C LYS A 11 11.00 3.68 12.69
N ASN A 12 10.91 4.50 11.64
CA ASN A 12 12.00 5.33 11.14
C ASN A 12 11.97 6.78 11.63
N GLY A 13 11.16 7.12 12.65
CA GLY A 13 11.06 8.48 13.17
C GLY A 13 10.44 9.49 12.19
N LEU A 14 9.75 9.01 11.15
CA LEU A 14 9.12 9.84 10.13
C LEU A 14 7.61 10.01 10.39
N ARG A 15 7.09 11.18 10.04
CA ARG A 15 5.65 11.47 10.05
C ARG A 15 5.20 12.04 8.71
N VAL A 16 4.39 11.28 7.98
CA VAL A 16 3.70 11.78 6.78
C VAL A 16 2.46 12.55 7.22
N LYS A 17 2.34 13.83 6.80
CA LYS A 17 1.18 14.68 7.11
C LYS A 17 0.00 14.30 6.20
N ALA A 18 -1.21 14.28 6.75
CA ALA A 18 -2.44 14.01 6.01
C ALA A 18 -2.81 15.20 5.09
N ARG A 19 -2.19 15.25 3.90
CA ARG A 19 -2.42 16.26 2.84
C ARG A 19 -2.67 15.56 1.52
N ARG A 20 -3.15 16.28 0.49
CA ARG A 20 -3.35 15.69 -0.85
C ARG A 20 -2.06 14.97 -1.29
N GLY A 21 -2.19 13.71 -1.73
CA GLY A 21 -1.05 12.88 -2.14
C GLY A 21 -0.36 12.06 -1.03
N HIS A 22 -0.74 12.23 0.25
CA HIS A 22 -0.05 11.54 1.36
C HIS A 22 -0.07 10.01 1.26
N HIS A 23 -1.12 9.41 0.70
CA HIS A 23 -1.16 7.96 0.48
C HIS A 23 -0.05 7.47 -0.49
N ILE A 24 0.27 8.26 -1.51
CA ILE A 24 1.33 7.94 -2.47
C ILE A 24 2.68 8.03 -1.75
N GLU A 25 2.89 9.07 -0.95
CA GLU A 25 4.11 9.23 -0.16
C GLU A 25 4.31 8.09 0.84
N LEU A 26 3.24 7.67 1.53
CA LEU A 26 3.27 6.50 2.41
C LEU A 26 3.69 5.23 1.65
N ILE A 27 3.10 4.98 0.48
CA ILE A 27 3.43 3.83 -0.36
C ILE A 27 4.89 3.89 -0.82
N LYS A 28 5.38 5.06 -1.25
CA LYS A 28 6.79 5.29 -1.62
C LYS A 28 7.74 4.97 -0.48
N LYS A 29 7.44 5.42 0.74
CA LYS A 29 8.24 5.09 1.92
C LYS A 29 8.23 3.59 2.22
N LEU A 30 7.06 2.95 2.15
CA LEU A 30 6.96 1.50 2.34
C LEU A 30 7.83 0.72 1.34
N SER A 31 7.73 1.05 0.05
CA SER A 31 8.56 0.49 -1.02
C SER A 31 10.05 0.68 -0.76
N PHE A 32 10.45 1.92 -0.41
CA PHE A 32 11.84 2.27 -0.12
C PHE A 32 12.41 1.46 1.05
N TYR A 33 11.69 1.36 2.18
CA TYR A 33 12.20 0.69 3.38
C TYR A 33 12.18 -0.83 3.29
N LEU A 34 11.27 -1.41 2.50
CA LEU A 34 11.27 -2.85 2.23
C LEU A 34 12.15 -3.23 1.03
N ASN A 35 12.79 -2.25 0.39
CA ASN A 35 13.61 -2.42 -0.80
C ASN A 35 12.90 -3.21 -1.91
N ASP A 36 11.63 -2.87 -2.15
CA ASP A 36 10.78 -3.55 -3.10
C ASP A 36 9.97 -2.50 -3.90
N ALA A 37 10.37 -2.31 -5.16
CA ALA A 37 9.74 -1.35 -6.07
C ALA A 37 8.35 -1.79 -6.54
N GLU A 38 8.05 -3.10 -6.50
CA GLU A 38 6.75 -3.65 -6.90
C GLU A 38 5.64 -3.15 -5.96
N ILE A 39 5.97 -2.90 -4.69
CA ILE A 39 5.09 -2.26 -3.71
C ILE A 39 4.57 -0.92 -4.19
N GLU A 40 5.41 -0.07 -4.77
CA GLU A 40 4.96 1.24 -5.24
C GLU A 40 3.97 1.09 -6.39
N ILE A 41 4.25 0.18 -7.33
CA ILE A 41 3.45 -0.05 -8.53
C ILE A 41 2.08 -0.61 -8.13
N LEU A 42 2.06 -1.79 -7.49
CA LEU A 42 0.83 -2.52 -7.21
C LEU A 42 -0.03 -1.82 -6.15
N ALA A 43 0.55 -1.25 -5.10
CA ALA A 43 -0.24 -0.55 -4.08
C ALA A 43 -0.90 0.73 -4.64
N ASN A 44 -0.25 1.44 -5.57
CA ASN A 44 -0.85 2.59 -6.23
C ASN A 44 -1.95 2.17 -7.21
N GLU A 45 -1.75 1.09 -7.97
CA GLU A 45 -2.77 0.53 -8.84
C GLU A 45 -4.01 0.11 -8.06
N MET A 46 -3.85 -0.68 -6.99
CA MET A 46 -4.93 -1.07 -6.07
C MET A 46 -5.68 0.15 -5.52
N ARG A 47 -4.94 1.20 -5.12
CA ARG A 47 -5.53 2.44 -4.61
C ARG A 47 -6.34 3.17 -5.69
N SER A 48 -5.85 3.16 -6.93
CA SER A 48 -6.51 3.80 -8.08
C SER A 48 -7.80 3.06 -8.44
N LYS A 49 -7.73 1.74 -8.63
CA LYS A 49 -8.88 0.88 -8.91
C LYS A 49 -9.95 0.98 -7.82
N ARG A 50 -9.56 0.87 -6.54
CA ARG A 50 -10.48 1.05 -5.41
C ARG A 50 -11.14 2.44 -5.41
N ASN A 51 -10.38 3.49 -5.72
CA ASN A 51 -10.96 4.83 -5.79
C ASN A 51 -11.98 4.95 -6.93
N TRP A 52 -11.72 4.31 -8.08
CA TRP A 52 -12.69 4.25 -9.16
C TRP A 52 -13.93 3.44 -8.75
N ASP A 53 -13.78 2.29 -8.10
CA ASP A 53 -14.93 1.51 -7.62
C ASP A 53 -15.81 2.28 -6.64
N LEU A 54 -15.21 3.09 -5.76
CA LEU A 54 -15.94 3.88 -4.77
C LEU A 54 -16.61 5.13 -5.34
N TYR A 55 -16.01 5.77 -6.35
CA TYR A 55 -16.40 7.12 -6.78
C TYR A 55 -16.75 7.24 -8.27
N GLY A 56 -16.36 6.28 -9.10
CA GLY A 56 -16.46 6.28 -10.56
C GLY A 56 -17.70 5.58 -11.13
N GLY A 57 -18.56 5.02 -10.28
CA GLY A 57 -19.87 4.48 -10.69
C GLY A 57 -19.85 3.11 -11.38
N GLY A 58 -18.74 2.36 -11.33
CA GLY A 58 -18.65 0.99 -11.82
C GLY A 58 -17.67 0.15 -11.00
N ALA A 59 -17.89 -1.16 -10.91
CA ALA A 59 -16.99 -2.09 -10.25
C ALA A 59 -15.93 -2.63 -11.24
N LEU A 60 -14.68 -2.16 -11.11
CA LEU A 60 -13.52 -2.65 -11.85
C LEU A 60 -12.84 -3.84 -11.17
N ILE A 61 -12.94 -3.96 -9.84
CA ILE A 61 -12.26 -5.02 -9.10
C ILE A 61 -13.13 -6.29 -9.12
N SER A 62 -12.64 -7.34 -9.79
CA SER A 62 -13.28 -8.66 -9.74
C SER A 62 -12.98 -9.38 -8.42
N SER A 63 -13.73 -10.46 -8.13
CA SER A 63 -13.43 -11.32 -6.98
C SER A 63 -12.03 -11.93 -7.08
N LYS A 64 -11.59 -12.26 -8.30
CA LYS A 64 -10.25 -12.80 -8.56
C LYS A 64 -9.16 -11.76 -8.27
N ASP A 65 -9.35 -10.52 -8.73
CA ASP A 65 -8.42 -9.42 -8.42
C ASP A 65 -8.33 -9.19 -6.91
N ALA A 66 -9.46 -9.23 -6.20
CA ALA A 66 -9.49 -9.05 -4.75
C ALA A 66 -8.72 -10.16 -4.02
N GLU A 67 -8.86 -11.42 -4.44
CA GLU A 67 -8.10 -12.55 -3.90
C GLU A 67 -6.59 -12.39 -4.13
N ASP A 68 -6.20 -12.04 -5.34
CA ASP A 68 -4.79 -11.86 -5.70
C ASP A 68 -4.18 -10.68 -4.93
N TYR A 69 -4.91 -9.58 -4.78
CA TYR A 69 -4.51 -8.45 -3.93
C TYR A 69 -4.38 -8.83 -2.46
N VAL A 70 -5.30 -9.62 -1.91
CA VAL A 70 -5.20 -10.07 -0.51
C VAL A 70 -3.98 -10.97 -0.32
N LYS A 71 -3.71 -11.87 -1.25
CA LYS A 71 -2.53 -12.74 -1.22
C LYS A 71 -1.25 -11.90 -1.23
N TRP A 72 -1.12 -10.99 -2.20
CA TRP A 72 0.04 -10.12 -2.33
C TRP A 72 0.25 -9.24 -1.09
N VAL A 73 -0.83 -8.66 -0.52
CA VAL A 73 -0.72 -7.87 0.71
C VAL A 73 -0.17 -8.71 1.87
N LYS A 74 -0.54 -10.00 1.99
CA LYS A 74 0.02 -10.88 3.03
C LYS A 74 1.52 -11.07 2.85
N GLU A 75 2.00 -11.25 1.63
CA GLU A 75 3.43 -11.37 1.31
C GLU A 75 4.21 -10.10 1.72
N VAL A 76 3.64 -8.92 1.44
CA VAL A 76 4.25 -7.64 1.89
C VAL A 76 4.29 -7.52 3.41
N PHE A 77 3.24 -7.97 4.12
CA PHE A 77 3.24 -7.97 5.59
C PHE A 77 4.31 -8.91 6.15
N GLN A 78 4.52 -10.09 5.56
CA GLN A 78 5.59 -11.01 5.97
C GLN A 78 6.98 -10.41 5.75
N SER A 79 7.19 -9.69 4.64
CA SER A 79 8.43 -8.94 4.41
C SER A 79 8.63 -7.87 5.50
N ALA A 80 7.57 -7.13 5.83
CA ALA A 80 7.61 -6.12 6.86
C ALA A 80 7.85 -6.68 8.27
N GLU A 81 7.34 -7.86 8.62
CA GLU A 81 7.60 -8.50 9.91
C GLU A 81 9.10 -8.71 10.15
N LYS A 82 9.84 -9.14 9.11
CA LYS A 82 11.31 -9.26 9.16
C LYS A 82 11.98 -7.90 9.35
N TYR A 83 11.43 -6.85 8.73
CA TYR A 83 11.89 -5.48 8.90
C TYR A 83 11.60 -4.94 10.32
N PHE A 84 10.50 -5.35 10.95
CA PHE A 84 10.08 -4.89 12.28
C PHE A 84 10.78 -5.63 13.43
N SER A 85 11.19 -6.87 13.20
CA SER A 85 12.05 -7.65 14.10
C SER A 85 13.41 -6.96 14.34
#